data_AF-A0AAE8STQ4-F1
#
_entry.id   AF-A0AAE8STQ4-F1
#
_cell.length_a   1.000
_cell.length_b   1.000
_cell.length_c   1.000
_cell.angle_alpha   90.00
_cell.angle_beta   90.00
_cell.angle_gamma   90.00
#
_symmetry.space_group_name_H-M   'P 1'
#
loop_
_entity.id
_entity.type
_entity.pdbx_description
1 polymer ?
#
loop_
_entity_poly.entity_id
_entity_poly.type
_entity_poly.pdbx_seq_one_letter_code
_entity_poly.pdbx_strand_id
1 'polypeptide(L)'
;MSISVRDVDVEHYSASTTALAILLHTSTAEQTYAEIINGNPTADTWYAYDGLRHDIIEAHRELCPGILEATREFRAILRPENLSFDSTYGEGLHKGASAWQPVIWSFPRGATAPVPVPQPEPPPTVFFHGAYTAVDQYPKGVADMVGYWAESRLFGGVVLCDRGENETGGHNVFLYPNGGRRLIFQPSEEQVDRLYHFLLAPSPEKDSPSSPLPLLPEKHARRIDAWDAFKSLHIFRNRYERKLPESRPREHMVALEDDPVAQDLLKVIKER
;
A
#
# COMPACT_ATOMS: atom_id res chain seq x y z
N MET A 1 15.11 14.55 -13.57
CA MET A 1 16.53 14.27 -13.22
C MET A 1 16.50 13.07 -12.28
N SER A 2 17.52 12.24 -12.17
CA SER A 2 17.48 11.10 -11.23
C SER A 2 18.21 11.51 -9.96
N ILE A 3 17.56 11.37 -8.80
CA ILE A 3 18.19 11.54 -7.48
C ILE A 3 18.48 10.16 -6.90
N SER A 4 19.64 10.00 -6.29
CA SER A 4 20.04 8.81 -5.54
C SER A 4 20.17 9.14 -4.05
N VAL A 5 20.15 8.12 -3.20
CA VAL A 5 20.55 8.26 -1.78
C VAL A 5 21.97 8.81 -1.65
N ARG A 6 22.81 8.69 -2.70
CA ARG A 6 24.15 9.29 -2.73
C ARG A 6 24.16 10.82 -2.81
N ASP A 7 23.04 11.44 -3.15
CA ASP A 7 22.97 12.90 -3.34
C ASP A 7 22.67 13.65 -2.04
N VAL A 8 22.36 12.95 -0.94
CA VAL A 8 22.21 13.54 0.40
C VAL A 8 23.55 13.55 1.14
N ASP A 9 23.65 14.33 2.22
CA ASP A 9 24.86 14.35 3.04
C ASP A 9 25.13 12.99 3.72
N VAL A 10 26.35 12.86 4.26
CA VAL A 10 26.85 11.60 4.83
C VAL A 10 26.00 11.08 6.00
N GLU A 11 25.40 11.98 6.80
CA GLU A 11 24.59 11.59 7.96
C GLU A 11 23.26 11.01 7.48
N HIS A 12 22.59 11.70 6.56
CA HIS A 12 21.34 11.21 5.96
C HIS A 12 21.55 9.94 5.14
N TYR A 13 22.67 9.82 4.41
CA TYR A 13 23.02 8.61 3.67
C TYR A 13 23.17 7.41 4.61
N SER A 14 23.91 7.58 5.72
CA SER A 14 24.13 6.54 6.72
C SER A 14 22.84 6.11 7.41
N ALA A 15 22.02 7.08 7.84
CA ALA A 15 20.73 6.82 8.48
C ALA A 15 19.77 6.10 7.53
N SER A 16 19.63 6.57 6.28
CA SER A 16 18.74 5.96 5.28
C SER A 16 19.16 4.53 4.93
N THR A 17 20.46 4.30 4.77
CA THR A 17 21.03 2.98 4.46
C THR A 17 20.80 2.00 5.62
N THR A 18 21.02 2.45 6.85
CA THR A 18 20.80 1.65 8.07
C THR A 18 19.33 1.30 8.23
N ALA A 19 18.45 2.30 8.10
CA ALA A 19 17.00 2.10 8.19
C ALA A 19 16.48 1.13 7.13
N LEU A 20 16.91 1.27 5.88
CA LEU A 20 16.54 0.36 4.81
C LEU A 20 17.05 -1.06 5.10
N ALA A 21 18.29 -1.21 5.53
CA ALA A 21 18.84 -2.52 5.88
C ALA A 21 18.02 -3.19 6.99
N ILE A 22 17.71 -2.48 8.08
CA ILE A 22 16.90 -2.99 9.19
C ILE A 22 15.50 -3.39 8.71
N LEU A 23 14.84 -2.53 7.94
CA LEU A 23 13.52 -2.80 7.37
C LEU A 23 13.51 -4.11 6.55
N LEU A 24 14.49 -4.30 5.67
CA LEU A 24 14.60 -5.47 4.81
C LEU A 24 14.95 -6.77 5.56
N HIS A 25 15.46 -6.68 6.80
CA HIS A 25 15.72 -7.83 7.67
C HIS A 25 14.51 -8.22 8.53
N THR A 26 13.41 -7.46 8.50
CA THR A 26 12.18 -7.86 9.18
C THR A 26 11.58 -9.12 8.55
N SER A 27 10.94 -9.96 9.36
CA SER A 27 10.24 -11.15 8.88
C SER A 27 9.12 -10.79 7.90
N THR A 28 8.38 -9.71 8.16
CA THR A 28 7.34 -9.18 7.27
C THR A 28 7.91 -8.82 5.89
N ALA A 29 9.07 -8.17 5.83
CA ALA A 29 9.73 -7.86 4.56
C ALA A 29 10.24 -9.10 3.84
N GLU A 30 10.94 -10.00 4.55
CA GLU A 30 11.44 -11.26 3.98
C GLU A 30 10.29 -12.06 3.35
N GLN A 31 9.18 -12.24 4.07
CA GLN A 31 8.00 -12.95 3.56
C GLN A 31 7.37 -12.24 2.36
N THR A 32 7.23 -10.91 2.41
CA THR A 32 6.61 -10.13 1.32
C THR A 32 7.39 -10.27 0.02
N TYR A 33 8.72 -10.14 0.07
CA TYR A 33 9.55 -10.30 -1.14
C TYR A 33 9.64 -11.75 -1.58
N ALA A 34 9.65 -12.70 -0.66
CA ALA A 34 9.61 -14.12 -0.98
C ALA A 34 8.35 -14.49 -1.76
N GLU A 35 7.18 -13.98 -1.36
CA GLU A 35 5.94 -14.18 -2.10
C GLU A 35 5.99 -13.56 -3.51
N ILE A 36 6.55 -12.35 -3.66
CA ILE A 36 6.73 -11.71 -4.97
C ILE A 36 7.64 -12.57 -5.86
N ILE A 37 8.77 -13.06 -5.34
CA ILE A 37 9.71 -13.90 -6.08
C ILE A 37 9.06 -15.24 -6.44
N ASN A 38 8.26 -15.81 -5.54
CA ASN A 38 7.48 -17.03 -5.77
C ASN A 38 6.37 -16.83 -6.83
N GLY A 39 5.91 -15.59 -7.03
CA GLY A 39 4.87 -15.25 -8.00
C GLY A 39 3.44 -15.47 -7.52
N ASN A 40 3.24 -15.89 -6.27
CA ASN A 40 1.92 -16.08 -5.67
C ASN A 40 1.98 -15.78 -4.15
N PRO A 41 1.03 -14.99 -3.58
CA PRO A 41 0.92 -14.85 -2.14
C PRO A 41 0.51 -16.17 -1.49
N THR A 42 0.87 -16.37 -0.23
CA THR A 42 0.33 -17.49 0.54
C THR A 42 -1.16 -17.29 0.83
N ALA A 43 -1.89 -18.38 1.10
CA ALA A 43 -3.29 -18.34 1.48
C ALA A 43 -3.53 -17.39 2.67
N ASP A 44 -2.68 -17.47 3.69
CA ASP A 44 -2.79 -16.63 4.88
C ASP A 44 -2.61 -15.15 4.53
N THR A 45 -1.64 -14.84 3.66
CA THR A 45 -1.45 -13.48 3.16
C THR A 45 -2.66 -13.00 2.35
N TRP A 46 -3.20 -13.83 1.45
CA TRP A 46 -4.38 -13.47 0.66
C TRP A 46 -5.60 -13.18 1.54
N TYR A 47 -5.87 -14.06 2.51
CA TYR A 47 -7.03 -13.95 3.39
C TYR A 47 -6.97 -12.81 4.38
N ALA A 48 -5.77 -12.37 4.74
CA ALA A 48 -5.60 -11.17 5.56
C ALA A 48 -6.17 -9.90 4.89
N TYR A 49 -6.39 -9.91 3.57
CA TYR A 49 -6.82 -8.71 2.84
C TYR A 49 -8.07 -8.94 2.00
N ASP A 50 -8.09 -9.86 1.05
CA ASP A 50 -9.16 -9.83 0.03
C ASP A 50 -10.50 -10.37 0.57
N GLY A 51 -10.48 -11.15 1.65
CA GLY A 51 -11.67 -11.77 2.26
C GLY A 51 -12.41 -12.76 1.37
N LEU A 52 -12.10 -12.77 0.06
CA LEU A 52 -12.65 -13.63 -0.97
C LEU A 52 -11.87 -14.95 -1.02
N ARG A 53 -12.59 -16.06 -0.88
CA ARG A 53 -12.02 -17.38 -1.08
C ARG A 53 -11.76 -17.63 -2.55
N HIS A 54 -10.54 -18.08 -2.84
CA HIS A 54 -10.13 -18.47 -4.17
C HIS A 54 -9.39 -19.82 -4.09
N ASP A 55 -9.96 -20.85 -4.69
CA ASP A 55 -9.52 -22.25 -4.52
C ASP A 55 -8.05 -22.47 -4.85
N ILE A 56 -7.53 -21.80 -5.89
CA ILE A 56 -6.11 -21.88 -6.28
C ILE A 56 -5.20 -21.27 -5.20
N ILE A 57 -5.68 -20.25 -4.49
CA ILE A 57 -4.91 -19.56 -3.45
C ILE A 57 -5.01 -20.32 -2.12
N GLU A 58 -6.15 -20.98 -1.83
CA GLU A 58 -6.27 -21.88 -0.67
C GLU A 58 -5.25 -23.01 -0.67
N ALA A 59 -4.87 -23.49 -1.85
CA ALA A 59 -3.89 -24.56 -2.00
C ALA A 59 -2.45 -24.08 -1.74
N HIS A 60 -2.16 -22.79 -1.93
CA HIS A 60 -0.81 -22.24 -1.79
C HIS A 60 -0.55 -21.77 -0.36
N ARG A 61 -0.28 -22.71 0.55
CA ARG A 61 -0.05 -22.41 1.98
C ARG A 61 1.41 -22.11 2.32
N GLU A 62 2.34 -22.61 1.53
CA GLU A 62 3.77 -22.52 1.76
C GLU A 62 4.47 -22.02 0.50
N LEU A 63 5.58 -21.30 0.67
CA LEU A 63 6.44 -20.90 -0.44
C LEU A 63 7.05 -22.13 -1.11
N CYS A 64 7.32 -22.03 -2.42
CA CYS A 64 8.07 -23.09 -3.11
C CYS A 64 9.46 -23.29 -2.48
N PRO A 65 10.01 -24.53 -2.50
CA PRO A 65 11.37 -24.79 -2.02
C PRO A 65 12.42 -23.90 -2.70
N GLY A 66 13.35 -23.33 -1.93
CA GLY A 66 14.44 -22.49 -2.43
C GLY A 66 14.10 -20.99 -2.54
N ILE A 67 12.84 -20.59 -2.38
CA ILE A 67 12.44 -19.18 -2.51
C ILE A 67 13.01 -18.31 -1.39
N LEU A 68 13.04 -18.81 -0.15
CA LEU A 68 13.60 -18.05 0.97
C LEU A 68 15.11 -17.85 0.80
N GLU A 69 15.82 -18.87 0.32
CA GLU A 69 17.24 -18.79 -0.03
C GLU A 69 17.47 -17.74 -1.12
N ALA A 70 16.71 -17.80 -2.23
CA ALA A 70 16.79 -16.83 -3.31
C ALA A 70 16.49 -15.39 -2.84
N THR A 71 15.51 -15.24 -1.93
CA THR A 71 15.16 -13.94 -1.32
C THR A 71 16.32 -13.39 -0.50
N ARG A 72 16.96 -14.23 0.31
CA ARG A 72 18.11 -13.84 1.13
C ARG A 72 19.34 -13.52 0.30
N GLU A 73 19.58 -14.27 -0.77
CA GLU A 73 20.65 -13.98 -1.75
C GLU A 73 20.41 -12.64 -2.43
N PHE A 74 19.19 -12.38 -2.89
CA PHE A 74 18.82 -11.08 -3.47
C PHE A 74 19.01 -9.93 -2.47
N ARG A 75 18.56 -10.10 -1.22
CA ARG A 75 18.75 -9.11 -0.14
C ARG A 75 20.23 -8.83 0.11
N ALA A 76 21.08 -9.86 0.11
CA ALA A 76 22.51 -9.74 0.37
C ALA A 76 23.27 -8.94 -0.71
N ILE A 77 22.78 -8.94 -1.95
CA ILE A 77 23.37 -8.17 -3.06
C ILE A 77 22.74 -6.80 -3.26
N LEU A 78 21.56 -6.53 -2.67
CA LEU A 78 20.92 -5.23 -2.75
C LEU A 78 21.81 -4.17 -2.10
N ARG A 79 21.98 -3.06 -2.80
CA ARG A 79 22.77 -1.91 -2.35
C ARG A 79 21.88 -0.68 -2.42
N PRO A 80 21.67 0.06 -1.30
CA PRO A 80 20.83 1.25 -1.29
C PRO A 80 21.27 2.28 -2.33
N GLU A 81 22.57 2.34 -2.61
CA GLU A 81 23.15 3.21 -3.63
C GLU A 81 22.64 2.97 -5.06
N ASN A 82 22.20 1.75 -5.36
CA ASN A 82 21.68 1.40 -6.67
C ASN A 82 20.22 1.85 -6.83
N LEU A 83 19.59 2.38 -5.78
CA LEU A 83 18.26 2.95 -5.84
C LEU A 83 18.33 4.35 -6.44
N SER A 84 17.64 4.51 -7.57
CA SER A 84 17.47 5.76 -8.29
C SER A 84 16.00 6.19 -8.23
N PHE A 85 15.75 7.39 -7.75
CA PHE A 85 14.44 8.01 -7.67
C PHE A 85 14.33 9.09 -8.74
N ASP A 86 13.19 9.16 -9.41
CA ASP A 86 12.98 10.24 -10.38
C ASP A 86 12.75 11.57 -9.64
N SER A 87 13.66 12.52 -9.77
CA SER A 87 13.53 13.86 -9.19
C SER A 87 12.30 14.63 -9.68
N THR A 88 11.65 14.19 -10.77
CA THR A 88 10.42 14.79 -11.25
C THR A 88 9.22 14.53 -10.33
N TYR A 89 9.37 13.73 -9.26
CA TYR A 89 8.33 13.58 -8.22
C TYR A 89 8.00 14.87 -7.43
N GLY A 90 8.72 15.99 -7.66
CA GLY A 90 8.37 17.33 -7.14
C GLY A 90 7.31 18.09 -7.95
N GLU A 91 7.06 17.69 -9.21
CA GLU A 91 6.03 18.28 -10.07
C GLU A 91 5.33 17.13 -10.77
N GLY A 92 4.13 16.75 -10.31
CA GLY A 92 3.40 15.57 -10.75
C GLY A 92 3.58 15.25 -12.25
N LEU A 93 4.01 14.01 -12.54
CA LEU A 93 4.19 13.46 -13.88
C LEU A 93 3.02 13.85 -14.81
N HIS A 94 3.29 14.79 -15.72
CA HIS A 94 2.46 15.03 -16.87
C HIS A 94 2.37 13.75 -17.71
N LYS A 95 1.15 13.38 -18.11
CA LYS A 95 0.89 12.34 -19.11
C LYS A 95 1.84 12.55 -20.30
N GLY A 96 2.65 11.53 -20.59
CA GLY A 96 3.15 11.34 -21.94
C GLY A 96 1.95 11.31 -22.87
N ALA A 97 1.80 12.36 -23.67
CA ALA A 97 0.71 12.51 -24.60
C ALA A 97 0.77 11.40 -25.65
N SER A 98 -0.13 10.42 -25.53
CA SER A 98 -0.76 9.84 -26.70
C SER A 98 -2.26 9.88 -26.48
N ALA A 99 -2.92 10.61 -27.36
CA ALA A 99 -4.33 10.92 -27.32
C ALA A 99 -5.15 9.63 -27.44
N TRP A 100 -6.06 9.43 -26.50
CA TRP A 100 -7.22 8.59 -26.72
C TRP A 100 -8.47 9.41 -26.42
N GLN A 101 -9.34 9.51 -27.43
CA GLN A 101 -10.62 10.18 -27.33
C GLN A 101 -11.57 9.35 -26.47
N PRO A 102 -12.39 9.98 -25.60
CA PRO A 102 -13.40 9.25 -24.84
C PRO A 102 -14.47 8.73 -25.79
N VAL A 103 -14.82 7.44 -25.64
CA VAL A 103 -16.05 6.88 -26.20
C VAL A 103 -17.22 7.58 -25.49
N ILE A 104 -17.98 8.37 -26.25
CA ILE A 104 -19.22 8.98 -25.79
C ILE A 104 -20.23 7.83 -25.60
N TRP A 105 -20.59 7.54 -24.35
CA TRP A 105 -21.76 6.71 -24.07
C TRP A 105 -23.03 7.51 -24.37
N SER A 106 -23.52 7.43 -25.61
CA SER A 106 -24.86 7.86 -25.95
C SER A 106 -25.84 6.78 -25.51
N PHE A 107 -26.64 7.03 -24.47
CA PHE A 107 -27.77 6.16 -24.14
C PHE A 107 -28.90 6.39 -25.17
N PRO A 108 -29.33 5.38 -25.95
CA PRO A 108 -30.64 5.42 -26.56
C PRO A 108 -31.66 5.18 -25.44
N ARG A 109 -32.59 6.12 -25.27
CA ARG A 109 -33.84 5.89 -24.54
C ARG A 109 -34.56 4.71 -25.19
N GLY A 110 -34.89 3.70 -24.40
CA GLY A 110 -35.80 2.62 -24.80
C GLY A 110 -35.57 1.35 -23.98
N ALA A 111 -36.57 0.96 -23.20
CA ALA A 111 -36.55 -0.20 -22.33
C ALA A 111 -36.31 -1.52 -23.08
N THR A 112 -35.49 -2.44 -22.52
CA THR A 112 -35.83 -3.82 -22.10
C THR A 112 -34.58 -4.71 -21.93
N ALA A 113 -34.65 -5.61 -20.93
CA ALA A 113 -33.71 -6.65 -20.46
C ALA A 113 -32.54 -6.21 -19.55
N PRO A 114 -32.28 -6.93 -18.43
CA PRO A 114 -31.13 -6.67 -17.57
C PRO A 114 -29.86 -7.10 -18.31
N VAL A 115 -29.08 -6.13 -18.76
CA VAL A 115 -27.74 -6.35 -19.30
C VAL A 115 -26.92 -7.08 -18.22
N PRO A 116 -26.19 -8.17 -18.53
CA PRO A 116 -25.21 -8.71 -17.60
C PRO A 116 -24.24 -7.58 -17.28
N VAL A 117 -24.18 -7.16 -16.01
CA VAL A 117 -23.19 -6.18 -15.57
C VAL A 117 -21.83 -6.73 -16.01
N PRO A 118 -21.06 -6.01 -16.86
CA PRO A 118 -19.72 -6.46 -17.26
C PRO A 118 -18.95 -6.74 -15.98
N GLN A 119 -18.54 -7.99 -15.79
CA GLN A 119 -17.67 -8.32 -14.67
C GLN A 119 -16.38 -7.51 -14.89
N PRO A 120 -15.90 -6.78 -13.88
CA PRO A 120 -14.62 -6.09 -14.01
C PRO A 120 -13.57 -7.13 -14.38
N GLU A 121 -12.73 -6.79 -15.37
CA GLU A 121 -11.62 -7.66 -15.75
C GLU A 121 -10.75 -7.94 -14.51
N PRO A 122 -10.32 -9.20 -14.31
CA PRO A 122 -9.51 -9.54 -13.15
C PRO A 122 -8.19 -8.73 -13.20
N PRO A 123 -7.65 -8.32 -12.03
CA PRO A 123 -6.37 -7.63 -11.99
C PRO A 123 -5.26 -8.45 -12.69
N PRO A 124 -4.30 -7.80 -13.35
CA PRO A 124 -3.23 -8.49 -14.08
C PRO A 124 -2.23 -9.23 -13.17
N THR A 125 -2.35 -9.10 -11.85
CA THR A 125 -1.63 -9.91 -10.86
C THR A 125 -2.44 -10.01 -9.58
N VAL A 126 -2.20 -11.08 -8.82
CA VAL A 126 -2.72 -11.34 -7.47
C VAL A 126 -2.09 -10.43 -6.40
N PHE A 127 -0.99 -9.74 -6.72
CA PHE A 127 -0.35 -8.76 -5.85
C PHE A 127 -0.92 -7.36 -6.09
N PHE A 128 -2.13 -7.11 -5.62
CA PHE A 128 -2.78 -5.80 -5.78
C PHE A 128 -3.39 -5.29 -4.48
N HIS A 129 -3.51 -3.97 -4.41
CA HIS A 129 -4.35 -3.30 -3.43
C HIS A 129 -5.63 -2.86 -4.13
N GLY A 130 -6.81 -3.15 -3.56
CA GLY A 130 -8.11 -2.95 -4.25
C GLY A 130 -8.35 -1.52 -4.78
N ALA A 131 -7.81 -0.52 -4.09
CA ALA A 131 -7.86 0.88 -4.53
C ALA A 131 -6.82 1.27 -5.61
N TYR A 132 -5.71 0.53 -5.79
CA TYR A 132 -4.58 0.90 -6.65
C TYR A 132 -4.42 -0.07 -7.83
N THR A 133 -5.47 -0.15 -8.66
CA THR A 133 -5.53 -1.04 -9.84
C THR A 133 -5.41 -0.30 -11.17
N ALA A 134 -5.05 0.99 -11.15
CA ALA A 134 -4.99 1.85 -12.33
C ALA A 134 -3.70 1.67 -13.14
N VAL A 135 -3.41 0.43 -13.55
CA VAL A 135 -2.15 0.02 -14.20
C VAL A 135 -1.77 0.90 -15.39
N ASP A 136 -2.73 1.35 -16.20
CA ASP A 136 -2.49 2.22 -17.36
C ASP A 136 -1.95 3.61 -17.01
N GLN A 137 -2.11 4.06 -15.75
CA GLN A 137 -1.66 5.36 -15.27
C GLN A 137 -0.29 5.28 -14.62
N TYR A 138 0.17 4.08 -14.27
CA TYR A 138 1.38 3.88 -13.48
C TYR A 138 2.62 3.88 -14.37
N PRO A 139 3.65 4.69 -14.07
CA PRO A 139 4.87 4.76 -14.87
C PRO A 139 5.54 3.41 -15.09
N LYS A 140 5.46 2.50 -14.10
CA LYS A 140 6.00 1.13 -14.18
C LYS A 140 4.90 0.07 -14.28
N GLY A 141 3.67 0.48 -14.59
CA GLY A 141 2.52 -0.41 -14.82
C GLY A 141 2.29 -1.37 -13.65
N VAL A 142 2.33 -2.67 -13.95
CA VAL A 142 2.08 -3.75 -12.97
C VAL A 142 3.07 -3.70 -11.80
N ALA A 143 4.31 -3.26 -12.02
CA ALA A 143 5.31 -3.20 -10.96
C ALA A 143 4.93 -2.20 -9.85
N ASP A 144 4.32 -1.07 -10.20
CA ASP A 144 3.82 -0.11 -9.20
C ASP A 144 2.63 -0.71 -8.42
N MET A 145 1.77 -1.50 -9.09
CA MET A 145 0.66 -2.21 -8.42
C MET A 145 1.18 -3.23 -7.38
N VAL A 146 2.19 -4.02 -7.75
CA VAL A 146 2.90 -4.92 -6.82
C VAL A 146 3.55 -4.12 -5.68
N GLY A 147 4.10 -2.94 -5.97
CA GLY A 147 4.67 -2.04 -4.97
C GLY A 147 3.64 -1.55 -3.94
N TYR A 148 2.45 -1.14 -4.39
CA TYR A 148 1.35 -0.75 -3.49
C TYR A 148 0.88 -1.91 -2.62
N TRP A 149 0.79 -3.12 -3.19
CA TRP A 149 0.51 -4.32 -2.41
C TRP A 149 1.60 -4.55 -1.35
N ALA A 150 2.88 -4.49 -1.73
CA ALA A 150 4.00 -4.68 -0.82
C ALA A 150 4.02 -3.64 0.32
N GLU A 151 3.73 -2.36 0.03
CA GLU A 151 3.61 -1.33 1.06
C GLU A 151 2.50 -1.63 2.06
N SER A 152 1.36 -2.13 1.57
CA SER A 152 0.26 -2.52 2.45
C SER A 152 0.62 -3.67 3.39
N ARG A 153 1.52 -4.56 2.96
CA ARG A 153 2.07 -5.65 3.76
C ARG A 153 3.09 -5.14 4.79
N LEU A 154 4.02 -4.32 4.34
CA LEU A 154 5.14 -3.81 5.14
C LEU A 154 4.67 -2.83 6.20
N PHE A 155 3.91 -1.82 5.80
CA PHE A 155 3.54 -0.71 6.68
C PHE A 155 2.15 -0.85 7.28
N GLY A 156 1.32 -1.76 6.77
CA GLY A 156 -0.10 -1.88 7.15
C GLY A 156 -1.05 -1.05 6.27
N GLY A 157 -0.51 -0.37 5.26
CA GLY A 157 -1.27 0.33 4.23
C GLY A 157 -0.36 1.00 3.21
N VAL A 158 -0.93 1.45 2.09
CA VAL A 158 -0.21 2.31 1.14
C VAL A 158 0.04 3.66 1.81
N VAL A 159 1.29 4.13 1.78
CA VAL A 159 1.71 5.37 2.44
C VAL A 159 1.23 6.57 1.63
N LEU A 160 0.49 7.47 2.28
CA LEU A 160 -0.01 8.72 1.72
C LEU A 160 0.52 9.90 2.52
N CYS A 161 0.75 11.01 1.84
CA CYS A 161 1.17 12.25 2.48
C CYS A 161 0.06 13.29 2.32
N ASP A 162 -0.23 14.00 3.41
CA ASP A 162 -0.93 15.28 3.35
C ASP A 162 0.01 16.28 2.68
N ARG A 163 -0.38 16.76 1.48
CA ARG A 163 0.42 17.71 0.72
C ARG A 163 0.03 19.18 0.94
N GLY A 164 -1.04 19.43 1.68
CA GLY A 164 -1.68 20.75 1.78
C GLY A 164 -2.22 21.27 0.45
N GLU A 165 -2.88 22.43 0.49
CA GLU A 165 -3.54 23.04 -0.68
C GLU A 165 -2.57 23.39 -1.82
N ASN A 166 -1.34 23.76 -1.47
CA ASN A 166 -0.29 24.10 -2.44
C ASN A 166 0.47 22.87 -2.95
N GLU A 167 0.13 21.68 -2.46
CA GLU A 167 0.74 20.39 -2.80
C GLU A 167 2.27 20.29 -2.57
N THR A 168 2.84 21.24 -1.82
CA THR A 168 4.26 21.37 -1.53
C THR A 168 4.64 21.01 -0.10
N GLY A 169 3.67 20.88 0.82
CA GLY A 169 3.92 20.67 2.24
C GLY A 169 3.55 19.26 2.68
N GLY A 170 4.52 18.42 3.05
CA GLY A 170 4.30 17.08 3.59
C GLY A 170 4.25 17.08 5.12
N HIS A 171 3.10 17.37 5.74
CA HIS A 171 3.03 17.53 7.20
C HIS A 171 2.58 16.28 7.95
N ASN A 172 1.72 15.46 7.34
CA ASN A 172 1.15 14.28 7.99
C ASN A 172 1.23 13.07 7.07
N VAL A 173 1.40 11.89 7.67
CA VAL A 173 1.39 10.60 6.97
C VAL A 173 0.11 9.84 7.31
N PHE A 174 -0.48 9.22 6.29
CA PHE A 174 -1.62 8.33 6.42
C PHE A 174 -1.32 6.99 5.77
N LEU A 175 -1.99 5.94 6.24
CA LEU A 175 -1.94 4.62 5.65
C LEU A 175 -3.30 4.27 5.09
N TYR A 176 -3.32 3.84 3.84
CA TYR A 176 -4.50 3.24 3.22
C TYR A 176 -4.42 1.72 3.40
N PRO A 177 -5.14 1.13 4.38
CA PRO A 177 -5.11 -0.30 4.60
C PRO A 177 -5.74 -1.05 3.43
N ASN A 178 -5.19 -2.24 3.13
CA ASN A 178 -5.74 -3.12 2.12
C ASN A 178 -6.97 -3.89 2.66
N GLY A 179 -7.65 -4.59 1.76
CA GLY A 179 -8.79 -5.44 2.07
C GLY A 179 -10.14 -4.75 2.00
N GLY A 180 -10.34 -3.95 0.95
CA GLY A 180 -11.62 -3.31 0.66
C GLY A 180 -12.04 -2.23 1.67
N ARG A 181 -11.17 -1.89 2.63
CA ARG A 181 -11.43 -0.80 3.57
C ARG A 181 -11.54 0.52 2.82
N ARG A 182 -12.39 1.41 3.32
CA ARG A 182 -12.62 2.74 2.72
C ARG A 182 -11.88 3.85 3.46
N LEU A 183 -11.63 3.64 4.75
CA LEU A 183 -11.05 4.66 5.62
C LEU A 183 -9.53 4.51 5.68
N ILE A 184 -8.82 5.59 5.34
CA ILE A 184 -7.40 5.73 5.66
C ILE A 184 -7.25 6.14 7.12
N PHE A 185 -6.12 5.81 7.74
CA PHE A 185 -5.85 6.20 9.12
C PHE A 185 -4.50 6.89 9.26
N GLN A 186 -4.41 7.79 10.23
CA GLN A 186 -3.14 8.40 10.65
C GLN A 186 -2.53 7.52 11.75
N PRO A 187 -1.29 7.01 11.60
CA PRO A 187 -0.56 6.38 12.70
C PRO A 187 -0.41 7.33 13.88
N SER A 188 -0.42 6.81 15.11
CA SER A 188 -0.17 7.61 16.31
C SER A 188 1.29 8.07 16.37
N GLU A 189 1.56 9.15 17.11
CA GLU A 189 2.94 9.60 17.35
C GLU A 189 3.75 8.49 18.02
N GLU A 190 3.14 7.73 18.93
CA GLU A 190 3.78 6.60 19.58
C GLU A 190 4.13 5.47 18.61
N GLN A 191 3.30 5.22 17.59
CA GLN A 191 3.61 4.26 16.53
C GLN A 191 4.79 4.73 15.67
N VAL A 192 4.79 6.01 15.30
CA VAL A 192 5.86 6.62 14.50
C VAL A 192 7.18 6.64 15.26
N ASP A 193 7.16 7.00 16.55
CA ASP A 193 8.34 7.02 17.41
C ASP A 193 8.93 5.63 17.60
N ARG A 194 8.09 4.61 17.82
CA ARG A 194 8.55 3.21 17.88
C ARG A 194 9.21 2.77 16.58
N LEU A 195 8.63 3.13 15.43
CA LEU A 195 9.22 2.82 14.13
C LEU A 195 10.55 3.56 13.93
N TYR A 196 10.61 4.85 14.28
CA TYR A 196 11.82 5.66 14.21
C TYR A 196 12.96 5.05 15.04
N HIS A 197 12.71 4.74 16.31
CA HIS A 197 13.69 4.10 17.18
C HIS A 197 14.12 2.72 16.68
N PHE A 198 13.19 1.94 16.13
CA PHE A 198 13.51 0.64 15.53
C PHE A 198 14.44 0.78 14.32
N LEU A 199 14.16 1.73 13.41
CA LEU A 199 14.94 1.93 12.19
C LEU A 199 16.32 2.57 12.41
N LEU A 200 16.53 3.20 13.58
CA LEU A 200 17.82 3.78 13.96
C LEU A 200 18.58 2.94 14.99
N ALA A 201 18.06 1.77 15.37
CA ALA A 201 18.72 0.91 16.32
C ALA A 201 20.08 0.45 15.75
N PRO A 202 21.18 0.57 16.53
CA PRO A 202 22.45 -0.02 16.12
C PRO A 202 22.27 -1.53 15.97
N SER A 203 22.73 -2.08 14.84
CA SER A 203 22.77 -3.49 14.38
C SER A 203 21.96 -4.50 15.20
N PRO A 204 21.08 -5.33 14.59
CA PRO A 204 20.19 -6.22 15.33
C PRO A 204 20.96 -7.20 16.22
N GLU A 205 21.06 -6.90 17.51
CA GLU A 205 21.52 -7.82 18.55
C GLU A 205 20.40 -8.82 18.88
N LYS A 206 20.73 -9.93 19.55
CA LYS A 206 19.76 -10.99 19.90
C LYS A 206 18.59 -10.51 20.78
N ASP A 207 18.71 -9.34 21.41
CA ASP A 207 17.67 -8.70 22.24
C ASP A 207 16.95 -7.54 21.51
N SER A 208 17.04 -7.48 20.17
CA SER A 208 16.37 -6.43 19.38
C SER A 208 14.87 -6.38 19.66
N PRO A 209 14.28 -5.17 19.80
CA PRO A 209 12.84 -5.04 19.98
C PRO A 209 12.11 -5.70 18.81
N SER A 210 11.00 -6.39 19.12
CA SER A 210 10.09 -6.93 18.09
C SER A 210 9.75 -5.83 17.10
N SER A 211 9.79 -6.16 15.81
CA SER A 211 9.49 -5.19 14.75
C SER A 211 8.12 -4.53 15.01
N PRO A 212 8.02 -3.19 14.95
CA PRO A 212 6.76 -2.47 15.15
C PRO A 212 5.83 -2.54 13.92
N LEU A 213 6.24 -3.26 12.87
CA LEU A 213 5.52 -3.38 11.61
C LEU A 213 4.65 -4.66 11.55
N PRO A 214 3.49 -4.62 10.88
CA PRO A 214 2.87 -3.44 10.25
C PRO A 214 2.27 -2.47 11.27
N LEU A 215 2.13 -1.20 10.90
CA LEU A 215 1.37 -0.23 11.71
C LEU A 215 -0.13 -0.51 11.53
N LEU A 216 -0.84 -0.60 12.65
CA LEU A 216 -2.27 -0.93 12.67
C LEU A 216 -3.08 0.27 13.18
N PRO A 217 -4.29 0.48 12.67
CA PRO A 217 -5.13 1.55 13.20
C PRO A 217 -5.50 1.27 14.65
N GLU A 218 -5.13 2.19 15.54
CA GLU A 218 -5.56 2.16 16.94
C GLU A 218 -7.07 2.46 17.05
N LYS A 219 -7.68 2.08 18.18
CA LYS A 219 -9.13 2.22 18.42
C LYS A 219 -9.65 3.64 18.14
N HIS A 220 -8.87 4.65 18.52
CA HIS A 220 -9.23 6.06 18.36
C HIS A 220 -8.37 6.77 17.31
N ALA A 221 -7.75 6.01 16.40
CA ALA A 221 -6.97 6.59 15.31
C ALA A 221 -7.82 7.55 14.49
N ARG A 222 -7.22 8.67 14.08
CA ARG A 222 -7.87 9.60 13.15
C ARG A 222 -8.07 8.91 11.82
N ARG A 223 -9.33 8.82 11.38
CA ARG A 223 -9.73 8.16 10.14
C ARG A 223 -10.37 9.14 9.18
N ILE A 224 -10.04 9.00 7.91
CA ILE A 224 -10.52 9.87 6.84
C ILE A 224 -11.02 9.01 5.70
N ASP A 225 -12.10 9.44 5.07
CA ASP A 225 -12.58 8.80 3.87
C ASP A 225 -11.57 8.90 2.73
N ALA A 226 -11.23 7.79 2.06
CA ALA A 226 -10.24 7.82 0.99
C ALA A 226 -10.63 8.70 -0.20
N TRP A 227 -11.94 8.95 -0.43
CA TRP A 227 -12.41 9.89 -1.45
C TRP A 227 -12.21 11.34 -0.99
N ASP A 228 -12.62 11.69 0.24
CA ASP A 228 -12.44 13.05 0.78
C ASP A 228 -10.94 13.40 0.93
N ALA A 229 -10.14 12.43 1.38
CA ALA A 229 -8.69 12.53 1.51
C ALA A 229 -8.06 13.02 0.19
N PHE A 230 -8.39 12.35 -0.91
CA PHE A 230 -7.81 12.68 -2.21
C PHE A 230 -8.46 13.92 -2.84
N LYS A 231 -9.80 14.04 -2.78
CA LYS A 231 -10.54 15.06 -3.54
C LYS A 231 -10.51 16.44 -2.87
N SER A 232 -10.53 16.49 -1.55
CA SER A 232 -10.78 17.72 -0.79
C SER A 232 -9.62 18.09 0.14
N LEU A 233 -8.86 17.09 0.63
CA LEU A 233 -7.83 17.31 1.65
C LEU A 233 -6.39 17.21 1.12
N HIS A 234 -6.20 16.94 -0.17
CA HIS A 234 -4.88 16.80 -0.80
C HIS A 234 -3.98 15.74 -0.14
N ILE A 235 -4.60 14.67 0.37
CA ILE A 235 -3.91 13.52 0.96
C ILE A 235 -3.84 12.40 -0.08
N PHE A 236 -2.65 12.20 -0.64
CA PHE A 236 -2.34 11.17 -1.62
C PHE A 236 -0.82 10.93 -1.69
N ARG A 237 -0.37 9.83 -2.30
CA ARG A 237 1.04 9.63 -2.67
C ARG A 237 1.35 10.30 -4.00
N ASN A 238 0.49 10.21 -5.00
CA ASN A 238 0.60 10.94 -6.28
C ASN A 238 -0.79 11.27 -6.83
N ARG A 239 -0.92 12.34 -7.62
CA ARG A 239 -2.21 12.76 -8.21
C ARG A 239 -2.78 11.78 -9.26
N TYR A 240 -1.98 10.78 -9.67
CA TYR A 240 -2.36 9.76 -10.66
C TYR A 240 -2.45 8.35 -10.07
N GLU A 241 -2.32 8.22 -8.74
CA GLU A 241 -2.29 6.90 -8.08
C GLU A 241 -3.63 6.14 -8.18
N ARG A 242 -4.74 6.85 -8.37
CA ARG A 242 -6.10 6.33 -8.31
C ARG A 242 -7.01 7.00 -9.34
N LYS A 243 -7.90 6.21 -9.93
CA LYS A 243 -9.04 6.70 -10.74
C LYS A 243 -10.22 6.95 -9.78
N LEU A 244 -10.41 8.18 -9.33
CA LEU A 244 -11.58 8.50 -8.51
C LEU A 244 -12.86 8.57 -9.37
N PRO A 245 -13.99 8.03 -8.88
CA PRO A 245 -15.28 8.27 -9.51
C PRO A 245 -15.65 9.75 -9.41
N GLU A 246 -16.33 10.26 -10.44
CA GLU A 246 -16.77 11.65 -10.52
C GLU A 246 -17.69 12.03 -9.34
N SER A 247 -18.55 11.10 -8.95
CA SER A 247 -19.41 11.22 -7.76
C SER A 247 -18.81 10.47 -6.58
N ARG A 248 -18.97 11.03 -5.39
CA ARG A 248 -18.66 10.35 -4.14
C ARG A 248 -19.39 9.01 -4.06
N PRO A 249 -18.69 7.88 -3.79
CA PRO A 249 -19.33 6.60 -3.57
C PRO A 249 -20.35 6.67 -2.42
N ARG A 250 -21.52 6.04 -2.59
CA ARG A 250 -22.55 6.00 -1.54
C ARG A 250 -21.99 5.39 -0.26
N GLU A 251 -22.12 6.11 0.85
CA GLU A 251 -21.85 5.63 2.20
C GLU A 251 -22.91 4.61 2.58
N HIS A 252 -22.56 3.33 2.64
CA HIS A 252 -23.50 2.31 3.11
C HIS A 252 -22.86 1.21 3.97
N MET A 253 -21.52 1.12 4.01
CA MET A 253 -20.82 0.16 4.86
C MET A 253 -19.54 0.77 5.39
N VAL A 254 -19.36 0.71 6.71
CA VAL A 254 -18.10 0.95 7.42
C VAL A 254 -17.68 -0.39 7.99
N ALA A 255 -16.39 -0.74 7.87
CA ALA A 255 -15.88 -1.98 8.45
C ALA A 255 -16.08 -1.94 9.97
N LEU A 256 -16.44 -3.08 10.57
CA LEU A 256 -16.73 -3.16 12.00
C LEU A 256 -15.49 -2.80 12.84
N GLU A 257 -14.30 -3.11 12.30
CA GLU A 257 -12.99 -2.78 12.86
C GLU A 257 -12.65 -1.29 12.76
N ASP A 258 -13.41 -0.49 12.01
CA ASP A 258 -13.17 0.93 11.86
C ASP A 258 -14.08 1.78 12.78
N ASP A 259 -15.09 1.18 13.42
CA ASP A 259 -15.97 1.84 14.38
C ASP A 259 -15.59 1.48 15.84
N PRO A 260 -15.24 2.45 16.70
CA PRO A 260 -14.78 2.17 18.06
C PRO A 260 -15.79 1.44 18.94
N VAL A 261 -17.09 1.69 18.75
CA VAL A 261 -18.17 1.04 19.53
C VAL A 261 -18.34 -0.40 19.08
N ALA A 262 -18.28 -0.62 17.77
CA ALA A 262 -18.32 -1.93 17.16
C ALA A 262 -17.09 -2.79 17.52
N GLN A 263 -15.91 -2.19 17.66
CA GLN A 263 -14.73 -2.87 18.18
C GLN A 263 -14.95 -3.41 19.61
N ASP A 264 -15.64 -2.66 20.47
CA ASP A 264 -15.98 -3.14 21.82
C ASP A 264 -16.96 -4.31 21.76
N LEU A 265 -17.95 -4.24 20.85
CA LEU A 265 -18.86 -5.36 20.60
C LEU A 265 -18.12 -6.61 20.11
N LEU A 266 -17.14 -6.45 19.21
CA LEU A 266 -16.30 -7.55 18.72
C LEU A 266 -15.52 -8.24 19.84
N LYS A 267 -15.02 -7.49 20.83
CA LYS A 267 -14.34 -8.08 21.99
C LYS A 267 -15.30 -8.93 22.80
N VAL A 268 -16.49 -8.40 23.10
CA VAL A 268 -17.53 -9.14 23.84
C VAL A 268 -17.96 -10.41 23.11
N ILE A 269 -18.05 -10.38 21.77
CA ILE A 269 -18.40 -11.56 20.97
C ILE A 269 -17.28 -12.61 21.02
N LYS A 270 -16.01 -12.21 20.95
CA LYS A 270 -14.85 -13.13 20.96
C LYS A 270 -14.58 -13.76 22.33
N GLU A 271 -15.05 -13.13 23.41
CA GLU A 271 -14.91 -13.60 24.78
C GLU A 271 -16.03 -14.58 25.21
N ARG A 272 -16.98 -14.89 24.33
CA ARG A 272 -18.04 -15.89 24.52
C ARG A 272 -17.72 -17.19 23.81
#